data_AF-A0A6B2TB17-F1
#
_entry.id   AF-A0A6B2TB17-F1
#
_cell.length_a   1.000
_cell.length_b   1.000
_cell.length_c   1.000
_cell.angle_alpha   90.00
_cell.angle_beta   90.00
_cell.angle_gamma   90.00
#
_symmetry.space_group_name_H-M   'P 1'
#
loop_
_entity.id
_entity.type
_entity.pdbx_description
1 polymer ?
#
loop_
_entity_poly.entity_id
_entity_poly.type
_entity_poly.pdbx_seq_one_letter_code
_entity_poly.pdbx_strand_id
1 'polypeptide(L)'
;MVVDRFDRLTWRDTYEQSAALRELTDELSARHECAADLLADVFLAAYQARPRLRERTDMALSRMANHQVVASLMESPAFAELHRETVGDPYAAAMAVLAQATALRRLLDDTRDAQERAERADRTESAAQETDGAPDTERTAHQAAEDAARDAAQALGAAAPGIRTVTRV
;
A
#
# COMPACT_ATOMS: atom_id res chain seq x y z
N MET A 1 -4.83 5.76 3.79
CA MET A 1 -5.16 6.29 5.15
C MET A 1 -6.51 7.04 5.18
N VAL A 2 -7.11 7.22 6.37
CA VAL A 2 -8.18 8.21 6.64
C VAL A 2 -7.50 9.54 6.96
N VAL A 3 -7.80 10.60 6.21
CA VAL A 3 -6.96 11.81 6.15
C VAL A 3 -7.83 13.05 6.07
N ASP A 4 -7.56 14.06 6.90
CA ASP A 4 -8.20 15.36 6.81
C ASP A 4 -7.45 16.34 5.87
N ARG A 5 -7.93 17.58 5.76
CA ARG A 5 -7.33 18.57 4.86
C ARG A 5 -5.94 19.04 5.35
N PHE A 6 -5.74 19.17 6.65
CA PHE A 6 -4.48 19.63 7.22
C PHE A 6 -3.41 18.56 7.09
N ASP A 7 -3.76 17.30 7.35
CA ASP A 7 -2.88 16.17 7.11
C ASP A 7 -2.35 16.14 5.66
N ARG A 8 -3.24 16.36 4.68
CA ARG A 8 -2.84 16.42 3.25
C ARG A 8 -1.93 17.59 2.95
N LEU A 9 -2.20 18.74 3.55
CA LEU A 9 -1.37 19.94 3.41
C LEU A 9 0.03 19.70 3.97
N THR A 10 0.11 19.15 5.18
CA THR A 10 1.36 18.81 5.85
C THR A 10 2.18 17.81 5.05
N TRP A 11 1.56 16.75 4.53
CA TRP A 11 2.25 15.82 3.64
C TRP A 11 2.82 16.52 2.41
N ARG A 12 1.98 17.29 1.68
CA ARG A 12 2.40 17.97 0.46
C ARG A 12 3.57 18.92 0.72
N ASP A 13 3.44 19.78 1.74
CA ASP A 13 4.45 20.78 2.04
C ASP A 13 5.77 20.12 2.49
N THR A 14 5.70 19.02 3.24
CA THR A 14 6.89 18.24 3.65
C THR A 14 7.54 17.52 2.46
N TYR A 15 6.72 16.94 1.58
CA TYR A 15 7.17 16.26 0.38
C TYR A 15 7.85 17.21 -0.60
N GLU A 16 7.32 18.43 -0.77
CA GLU A 16 7.92 19.50 -1.57
C GLU A 16 9.26 19.99 -1.00
N GLN A 17 9.45 19.93 0.31
CA GLN A 17 10.70 20.35 0.96
C GLN A 17 11.77 19.26 1.03
N SER A 18 11.40 17.98 0.98
CA SER A 18 12.34 16.86 1.14
C SER A 18 12.77 16.23 -0.19
N ALA A 19 14.02 16.50 -0.60
CA ALA A 19 14.61 15.84 -1.78
C ALA A 19 14.69 14.31 -1.61
N ALA A 20 15.07 13.85 -0.42
CA ALA A 20 15.20 12.42 -0.13
C ALA A 20 13.87 11.65 -0.28
N LEU A 21 12.74 12.26 0.10
CA LEU A 21 11.44 11.62 -0.12
C LEU A 21 11.10 11.52 -1.60
N ARG A 22 11.42 12.55 -2.39
CA ARG A 22 11.19 12.52 -3.84
C ARG A 22 12.08 11.49 -4.55
N GLU A 23 13.36 11.42 -4.18
CA GLU A 23 14.29 10.40 -4.69
C GLU A 23 13.80 8.98 -4.37
N LEU A 24 13.31 8.75 -3.14
CA LEU A 24 12.73 7.47 -2.75
C LEU A 24 11.45 7.17 -3.54
N THR A 25 10.59 8.17 -3.75
CA THR A 25 9.42 8.00 -4.61
C THR A 25 9.81 7.63 -6.03
N ASP A 26 10.79 8.31 -6.63
CA ASP A 26 11.23 8.05 -8.01
C ASP A 26 11.82 6.64 -8.14
N GLU A 27 12.63 6.23 -7.16
CA GLU A 27 13.19 4.87 -7.10
C GLU A 27 12.08 3.80 -7.06
N LEU A 28 11.09 3.96 -6.19
CA LEU A 28 10.02 2.99 -6.02
C LEU A 28 9.01 3.04 -7.17
N SER A 29 8.76 4.23 -7.73
CA SER A 29 7.83 4.42 -8.86
C SER A 29 8.33 3.79 -10.14
N ALA A 30 9.66 3.62 -10.30
CA ALA A 30 10.23 2.87 -11.41
C ALA A 30 9.79 1.39 -11.43
N ARG A 31 9.30 0.87 -10.30
CA ARG A 31 8.94 -0.55 -10.12
C ARG A 31 7.49 -0.76 -9.70
N HIS A 32 6.83 0.26 -9.13
CA HIS A 32 5.47 0.20 -8.59
C HIS A 32 4.68 1.47 -8.89
N GLU A 33 3.60 1.36 -9.67
CA GLU A 33 2.81 2.50 -10.15
C GLU A 33 2.21 3.36 -9.00
N CYS A 34 1.84 2.73 -7.88
CA CYS A 34 1.25 3.42 -6.73
C CYS A 34 2.25 3.76 -5.61
N ALA A 35 3.56 3.84 -5.90
CA ALA A 35 4.60 4.09 -4.89
C ALA A 35 4.45 5.44 -4.18
N ALA A 36 4.07 6.51 -4.89
CA ALA A 36 3.85 7.83 -4.29
C ALA A 36 2.73 7.81 -3.24
N ASP A 37 1.64 7.10 -3.54
CA ASP A 37 0.51 6.94 -2.63
C ASP A 37 0.88 6.09 -1.40
N LEU A 38 1.76 5.09 -1.58
CA LEU A 38 2.29 4.32 -0.45
C LEU A 38 3.09 5.22 0.50
N LEU A 39 4.00 6.03 -0.02
CA LEU A 39 4.83 6.92 0.80
C LEU A 39 3.99 7.93 1.57
N ALA A 40 2.95 8.47 0.93
CA ALA A 40 1.98 9.33 1.60
C ALA A 40 1.28 8.58 2.75
N ASP A 41 0.82 7.36 2.53
CA ASP A 41 0.14 6.57 3.56
C ASP A 41 1.08 6.19 4.72
N VAL A 42 2.35 5.87 4.46
CA VAL A 42 3.34 5.57 5.52
C VAL A 42 3.69 6.83 6.31
N PHE A 43 3.86 7.97 5.63
CA PHE A 43 4.08 9.27 6.29
C PHE A 43 2.92 9.60 7.23
N LEU A 44 1.69 9.47 6.74
CA LEU A 44 0.49 9.76 7.52
C LEU A 44 0.32 8.78 8.69
N ALA A 45 0.70 7.52 8.49
CA ALA A 45 0.72 6.53 9.57
C ALA A 45 1.74 6.90 10.67
N ALA A 46 2.88 7.49 10.31
CA ALA A 46 3.87 7.99 11.27
C ALA A 46 3.46 9.32 11.92
N TYR A 47 2.77 10.19 11.19
CA TYR A 47 2.43 11.56 11.62
C TYR A 47 1.17 11.64 12.50
N GLN A 48 0.09 10.94 12.14
CA GLN A 48 -1.22 11.11 12.78
C GLN A 48 -1.23 10.59 14.22
N ALA A 49 -1.86 11.30 15.16
CA ALA A 49 -1.94 10.81 16.55
C ALA A 49 -2.71 9.48 16.73
N ARG A 50 -3.63 9.19 15.80
CA ARG A 50 -4.40 7.94 15.76
C ARG A 50 -4.54 7.48 14.32
N PRO A 51 -3.49 6.87 13.74
CA PRO A 51 -3.51 6.46 12.35
C PRO A 51 -4.60 5.42 12.11
N ARG A 52 -5.39 5.62 11.05
CA ARG A 52 -6.44 4.68 10.65
C ARG A 52 -6.35 4.38 9.16
N LEU A 53 -6.39 3.09 8.85
CA LEU A 53 -6.53 2.62 7.49
C LEU A 53 -7.95 2.82 6.99
N ARG A 54 -8.08 3.05 5.69
CA ARG A 54 -9.38 3.03 5.00
C ARG A 54 -9.85 1.59 4.89
N GLU A 55 -11.16 1.37 4.91
CA GLU A 55 -11.71 0.03 4.71
C GLU A 55 -11.38 -0.52 3.32
N ARG A 56 -11.09 -1.82 3.26
CA ARG A 56 -10.66 -2.51 2.02
C ARG A 56 -11.76 -2.58 0.97
N THR A 57 -13.02 -2.67 1.39
CA THR A 57 -14.18 -2.92 0.52
C THR A 57 -14.39 -1.83 -0.54
N ASP A 58 -13.90 -0.62 -0.28
CA ASP A 58 -14.03 0.54 -1.18
C ASP A 58 -12.72 0.85 -1.94
N MET A 59 -11.73 -0.04 -1.89
CA MET A 59 -10.42 0.19 -2.50
C MET A 59 -10.28 -0.56 -3.82
N ALA A 60 -9.79 0.15 -4.85
CA ALA A 60 -9.35 -0.48 -6.09
C ALA A 60 -8.28 -1.55 -5.83
N LEU A 61 -8.28 -2.62 -6.62
CA LEU A 61 -7.35 -3.74 -6.49
C LEU A 61 -5.88 -3.30 -6.54
N SER A 62 -5.56 -2.34 -7.41
CA SER A 62 -4.22 -1.73 -7.53
C SER A 62 -3.73 -1.08 -6.22
N ARG A 63 -4.64 -0.68 -5.32
CA ARG A 63 -4.31 -0.05 -4.03
C ARG A 63 -4.30 -1.05 -2.86
N MET A 64 -4.70 -2.31 -3.08
CA MET A 64 -4.74 -3.32 -2.02
C MET A 64 -3.35 -3.73 -1.55
N ALA A 65 -2.37 -3.78 -2.46
CA ALA A 65 -0.98 -4.06 -2.11
C ALA A 65 -0.45 -3.00 -1.12
N ASN A 66 -0.64 -1.72 -1.43
CA ASN A 66 -0.26 -0.62 -0.53
C ASN A 66 -0.98 -0.73 0.82
N HIS A 67 -2.29 -1.01 0.82
CA HIS A 67 -3.03 -1.21 2.06
C HIS A 67 -2.41 -2.33 2.91
N GLN A 68 -2.05 -3.46 2.31
CA GLN A 68 -1.46 -4.60 3.01
C GLN A 68 -0.08 -4.26 3.57
N VAL A 69 0.75 -3.54 2.80
CA VAL A 69 2.08 -3.07 3.25
C VAL A 69 1.93 -2.15 4.46
N VAL A 70 1.06 -1.14 4.40
CA VAL A 70 0.87 -0.19 5.50
C VAL A 70 0.24 -0.87 6.73
N ALA A 71 -0.71 -1.79 6.54
CA ALA A 71 -1.25 -2.59 7.63
C ALA A 71 -0.16 -3.41 8.34
N SER A 72 0.69 -4.08 7.57
CA SER A 72 1.79 -4.89 8.10
C SER A 72 2.81 -4.04 8.87
N LEU A 73 3.08 -2.82 8.38
CA LEU A 73 3.92 -1.85 9.09
C LEU A 73 3.27 -1.42 10.40
N MET A 74 1.99 -1.03 10.40
CA MET A 74 1.28 -0.57 11.60
C MET A 74 1.17 -1.64 12.70
N GLU A 75 1.19 -2.93 12.33
CA GLU A 75 1.22 -4.05 13.27
C GLU A 75 2.63 -4.36 13.82
N SER A 76 3.69 -3.78 13.25
CA SER A 76 5.07 -4.01 13.64
C SER A 76 5.47 -3.25 14.91
N PRO A 77 6.12 -3.89 15.89
CA PRO A 77 6.64 -3.21 17.08
C PRO A 77 7.61 -2.08 16.77
N ALA A 78 8.48 -2.26 15.76
CA ALA A 78 9.46 -1.26 15.36
C ALA A 78 8.79 0.01 14.80
N PHE A 79 7.67 -0.16 14.09
CA PHE A 79 6.89 0.98 13.61
C PHE A 79 6.15 1.67 14.76
N ALA A 80 5.61 0.91 15.72
CA ALA A 80 4.97 1.48 16.91
C ALA A 80 5.97 2.28 17.78
N GLU A 81 7.23 1.87 17.84
CA GLU A 81 8.31 2.64 18.47
C GLU A 81 8.56 3.95 17.76
N LEU A 82 8.82 3.91 16.45
CA LEU A 82 9.00 5.12 15.63
C LEU A 82 7.81 6.06 15.73
N HIS A 83 6.60 5.52 15.66
CA HIS A 83 5.38 6.31 15.72
C HIS A 83 5.32 7.20 16.97
N ARG A 84 5.67 6.65 18.14
CA ARG A 84 5.67 7.41 19.41
C ARG A 84 6.60 8.62 19.38
N GLU A 85 7.64 8.59 18.56
CA GLU A 85 8.62 9.66 18.41
C GLU A 85 8.22 10.67 17.31
N THR A 86 7.30 10.29 16.42
CA THR A 86 6.99 11.07 15.21
C THR A 86 5.60 11.70 15.20
N VAL A 87 4.70 11.32 16.13
CA VAL A 87 3.34 11.87 16.19
C VAL A 87 3.38 13.40 16.22
N GLY A 88 2.71 14.03 15.24
CA GLY A 88 2.55 15.48 15.15
C GLY A 88 3.78 16.25 14.67
N ASP A 89 4.91 15.57 14.42
CA ASP A 89 6.12 16.18 13.86
C ASP A 89 6.30 15.77 12.39
N PRO A 90 6.09 16.68 11.43
CA PRO A 90 6.22 16.37 10.00
C PRO A 90 7.64 15.96 9.60
N TYR A 91 8.66 16.54 10.22
CA TYR A 91 10.05 16.23 9.89
C TYR A 91 10.44 14.85 10.44
N ALA A 92 10.08 14.56 11.69
CA ALA A 92 10.30 13.25 12.28
C ALA A 92 9.56 12.16 11.49
N ALA A 93 8.30 12.40 11.09
CA ALA A 93 7.54 11.48 10.27
C ALA A 93 8.20 11.21 8.90
N ALA A 94 8.76 12.24 8.25
CA ALA A 94 9.53 12.07 7.03
C ALA A 94 10.80 11.22 7.26
N MET A 95 11.52 11.45 8.36
CA MET A 95 12.69 10.64 8.72
C MET A 95 12.33 9.19 9.00
N ALA A 96 11.18 8.92 9.62
CA ALA A 96 10.70 7.55 9.82
C ALA A 96 10.39 6.83 8.51
N VAL A 97 9.78 7.52 7.53
CA VAL A 97 9.58 6.95 6.18
C VAL A 97 10.93 6.55 5.56
N LEU A 98 11.93 7.43 5.62
CA LEU A 98 13.26 7.16 5.08
C LEU A 98 13.96 6.01 5.83
N ALA A 99 13.84 5.96 7.15
CA ALA A 99 14.37 4.86 7.96
C ALA A 99 13.72 3.51 7.61
N GLN A 100 12.46 3.52 7.18
CA GLN A 100 11.72 2.33 6.74
C GLN A 100 11.93 1.98 5.26
N ALA A 101 12.72 2.75 4.49
CA ALA A 101 12.88 2.55 3.05
C ALA A 101 13.30 1.11 2.68
N THR A 102 14.23 0.51 3.43
CA THR A 102 14.67 -0.88 3.18
C THR A 102 13.57 -1.90 3.48
N ALA A 103 12.77 -1.69 4.52
CA ALA A 103 11.63 -2.55 4.84
C ALA A 103 10.53 -2.42 3.77
N LEU A 104 10.26 -1.19 3.31
CA LEU A 104 9.31 -0.92 2.23
C LEU A 104 9.71 -1.61 0.93
N ARG A 105 10.98 -1.53 0.53
CA ARG A 105 11.50 -2.24 -0.66
C ARG A 105 11.23 -3.75 -0.59
N ARG A 106 11.54 -4.38 0.54
CA ARG A 106 11.31 -5.83 0.74
C ARG A 106 9.82 -6.18 0.68
N LEU A 107 8.98 -5.45 1.41
CA LEU A 107 7.55 -5.69 1.41
C LEU A 107 6.92 -5.49 0.03
N LEU A 108 7.40 -4.53 -0.76
CA LEU A 108 6.98 -4.31 -2.15
C LEU A 108 7.46 -5.41 -3.09
N ASP A 109 8.70 -5.89 -2.93
CA ASP A 109 9.22 -7.02 -3.69
C ASP A 109 8.41 -8.30 -3.39
N ASP A 110 8.08 -8.56 -2.11
CA ASP A 110 7.33 -9.75 -1.69
C ASP A 110 5.86 -9.73 -2.15
N THR A 111 5.27 -8.52 -2.28
CA THR A 111 3.87 -8.36 -2.70
C THR A 111 3.70 -8.24 -4.21
N ARG A 112 4.79 -8.04 -4.96
CA ARG A 112 4.79 -7.84 -6.41
C ARG A 112 4.12 -8.98 -7.17
N ASP A 113 4.50 -10.23 -6.92
CA ASP A 113 3.96 -11.37 -7.65
C ASP A 113 2.45 -11.55 -7.42
N ALA A 114 1.96 -11.18 -6.24
CA ALA A 114 0.54 -11.21 -5.93
C ALA A 114 -0.20 -10.04 -6.59
N GLN A 115 0.40 -8.86 -6.63
CA GLN A 115 -0.15 -7.68 -7.30
C GLN A 115 -0.23 -7.86 -8.82
N GLU A 116 0.83 -8.34 -9.47
CA GLU A 116 0.82 -8.61 -10.92
C GLU A 116 -0.25 -9.65 -11.31
N ARG A 117 -0.54 -10.62 -10.43
CA ARG A 117 -1.63 -11.59 -10.64
C ARG A 117 -3.00 -10.91 -10.55
N ALA A 118 -3.22 -10.05 -9.57
CA ALA A 118 -4.45 -9.29 -9.43
C ALA A 118 -4.69 -8.34 -10.63
N GLU A 119 -3.65 -7.62 -11.07
CA GLU A 119 -3.75 -6.70 -12.22
C GLU A 119 -3.97 -7.41 -13.55
N ARG A 120 -3.47 -8.64 -13.72
CA ARG A 120 -3.81 -9.48 -14.89
C ARG A 120 -5.27 -9.91 -14.86
N ALA A 121 -5.82 -10.25 -13.70
CA ALA A 121 -7.23 -10.60 -13.56
C ALA A 121 -8.13 -9.39 -13.90
N ASP A 122 -7.83 -8.22 -13.34
CA ASP A 122 -8.57 -6.97 -13.56
C ASP A 122 -8.56 -6.50 -15.03
N ARG A 123 -7.40 -6.63 -15.71
CA ARG A 123 -7.31 -6.35 -17.16
C ARG A 123 -8.09 -7.34 -18.01
N THR A 124 -8.15 -8.60 -17.60
CA THR A 124 -8.94 -9.62 -18.31
C THR A 124 -10.42 -9.34 -18.17
N GLU A 125 -10.86 -8.88 -16.99
CA GLU A 125 -12.22 -8.44 -16.73
C GLU A 125 -12.61 -7.22 -17.56
N SER A 126 -11.77 -6.18 -17.56
CA SER A 126 -12.01 -4.95 -18.33
C SER A 126 -12.10 -5.23 -19.84
N ALA A 127 -11.23 -6.10 -20.38
CA ALA A 127 -11.28 -6.50 -21.78
C ALA A 127 -12.52 -7.36 -22.11
N ALA A 128 -13.00 -8.18 -21.17
CA ALA A 128 -14.21 -8.96 -21.33
C ALA A 128 -15.48 -8.09 -21.31
N GLN A 129 -15.49 -7.00 -20.54
CA GLN A 129 -16.58 -6.01 -20.51
C GLN A 129 -16.60 -5.08 -21.73
N GLU A 130 -15.44 -4.82 -22.36
CA GLU A 130 -15.36 -4.04 -23.62
C GLU A 130 -15.74 -4.86 -24.86
N THR A 131 -15.73 -6.20 -24.76
CA THR A 131 -16.13 -7.10 -25.84
C THR A 131 -17.59 -7.47 -25.62
N ASP A 132 -18.51 -6.94 -26.45
CA ASP A 132 -19.98 -7.17 -26.46
C ASP A 132 -20.32 -8.69 -26.52
N GLY A 133 -20.18 -9.35 -25.38
CA GLY A 133 -20.29 -10.79 -25.20
C GLY A 133 -21.57 -11.12 -24.46
N ALA A 134 -22.18 -12.26 -24.80
CA ALA A 134 -23.46 -12.66 -24.22
C ALA A 134 -23.47 -12.52 -22.67
N PRO A 135 -24.59 -12.08 -22.06
CA PRO A 135 -24.66 -11.68 -20.65
C PRO A 135 -24.28 -12.79 -19.64
N ASP A 136 -24.31 -14.06 -20.06
CA ASP A 136 -23.85 -15.18 -19.23
C ASP A 136 -22.31 -15.32 -19.20
N THR A 137 -21.61 -14.95 -20.27
CA THR A 137 -20.14 -14.94 -20.36
C THR A 137 -19.54 -13.77 -19.58
N GLU A 138 -20.16 -12.60 -19.61
CA GLU A 138 -19.76 -11.45 -18.76
C GLU A 138 -19.94 -11.76 -17.27
N ARG A 139 -21.07 -12.37 -16.89
CA ARG A 139 -21.35 -12.72 -15.49
C ARG A 139 -20.39 -13.81 -14.96
N THR A 140 -20.03 -14.79 -15.78
CA THR A 140 -19.04 -15.82 -15.40
C THR A 140 -17.61 -15.28 -15.37
N ALA A 141 -17.26 -14.36 -16.28
CA ALA A 141 -15.96 -13.68 -16.25
C ALA A 141 -15.82 -12.78 -15.01
N HIS A 142 -16.88 -12.02 -14.67
CA HIS A 142 -16.94 -11.17 -13.49
C HIS A 142 -16.81 -11.99 -12.19
N GLN A 143 -17.53 -13.11 -12.07
CA GLN A 143 -17.40 -14.00 -10.91
C GLN A 143 -16.00 -14.62 -10.80
N ALA A 144 -15.40 -15.06 -11.92
CA ALA A 144 -14.04 -15.58 -11.91
C ALA A 144 -13.00 -14.52 -11.55
N ALA A 145 -13.21 -13.26 -11.93
CA ALA A 145 -12.35 -12.14 -11.58
C ALA A 145 -12.50 -11.76 -10.09
N GLU A 146 -13.71 -11.72 -9.55
CA GLU A 146 -13.96 -11.55 -8.12
C GLU A 146 -13.33 -12.66 -7.28
N ASP A 147 -13.41 -13.91 -7.76
CA ASP A 147 -12.79 -15.06 -7.10
C ASP A 147 -11.26 -14.98 -7.16
N ALA A 148 -10.69 -14.61 -8.31
CA ALA A 148 -9.24 -14.39 -8.45
C ALA A 148 -8.73 -13.20 -7.62
N ALA A 149 -9.51 -12.12 -7.54
CA ALA A 149 -9.25 -10.98 -6.69
C ALA A 149 -9.32 -11.36 -5.21
N ARG A 150 -10.29 -12.18 -4.81
CA ARG A 150 -10.43 -12.71 -3.45
C ARG A 150 -9.28 -13.66 -3.11
N ASP A 151 -8.86 -14.51 -4.03
CA ASP A 151 -7.71 -15.41 -3.87
C ASP A 151 -6.40 -14.62 -3.79
N ALA A 152 -6.23 -13.57 -4.60
CA ALA A 152 -5.08 -12.68 -4.52
C ALA A 152 -5.07 -11.89 -3.20
N ALA A 153 -6.22 -11.38 -2.76
CA ALA A 153 -6.37 -10.73 -1.45
C ALA A 153 -6.08 -11.69 -0.29
N GLN A 154 -6.48 -12.95 -0.41
CA GLN A 154 -6.22 -14.01 0.56
C GLN A 154 -4.74 -14.42 0.55
N ALA A 155 -4.09 -14.47 -0.62
CA ALA A 155 -2.65 -14.70 -0.74
C ALA A 155 -1.83 -13.53 -0.16
N LEU A 156 -2.25 -12.29 -0.41
CA LEU A 156 -1.69 -11.08 0.21
C LEU A 156 -1.86 -11.09 1.73
N GLY A 157 -3.01 -11.53 2.23
CA GLY A 157 -3.25 -11.72 3.67
C GLY A 157 -2.45 -12.88 4.27
N ALA A 158 -2.23 -13.96 3.51
CA ALA A 158 -1.45 -15.13 3.94
C ALA A 158 0.07 -14.91 3.86
N ALA A 159 0.54 -13.86 3.20
CA ALA A 159 1.92 -13.40 3.28
C ALA A 159 2.22 -12.63 4.59
N ALA A 160 1.18 -12.13 5.28
CA ALA A 160 1.29 -11.39 6.55
C ALA A 160 1.89 -12.17 7.75
N PRO A 161 1.69 -13.50 7.94
CA PRO A 161 2.28 -14.21 9.07
C PRO A 161 3.80 -14.42 8.95
N GLY A 162 4.42 -14.13 7.80
CA GLY A 162 5.88 -14.24 7.59
C GLY A 162 6.71 -13.16 8.31
N ILE A 163 6.07 -12.11 8.84
CA ILE A 163 6.75 -10.94 9.46
C ILE A 163 7.00 -11.18 10.97
N ARG A 164 6.83 -12.42 11.47
CA ARG A 164 7.08 -12.76 12.88
C ARG A 164 8.48 -13.29 13.19
N THR A 165 9.34 -13.48 12.20
CA THR A 165 10.67 -14.10 12.40
C THR A 165 11.81 -13.35 11.74
N VAL A 166 11.98 -12.05 12.04
CA VAL A 166 13.30 -11.41 11.90
C VAL A 166 13.54 -10.42 13.04
N THR A 167 13.62 -10.92 14.27
CA THR A 167 14.35 -10.22 15.35
C THR A 167 14.85 -11.22 16.39
N ARG A 168 15.89 -11.96 16.03
CA ARG A 168 16.80 -12.55 17.01
C ARG A 168 18.20 -12.67 16.42
N VAL A 169 18.96 -11.59 16.54
CA VAL A 169 20.41 -11.61 16.74
C VAL A 169 20.73 -10.52 17.75
#